data_AF-A0A9Q1DWQ7-F1
#
_entry.id   AF-A0A9Q1DWQ7-F1
#
_cell.length_a   1.000
_cell.length_b   1.000
_cell.length_c   1.000
_cell.angle_alpha   90.00
_cell.angle_beta   90.00
_cell.angle_gamma   90.00
#
_symmetry.space_group_name_H-M   'P 1'
#
loop_
_entity.id
_entity.type
_entity.pdbx_description
1 polymer ?
#
loop_
_entity_poly.entity_id
_entity_poly.type
_entity_poly.pdbx_seq_one_letter_code
_entity_poly.pdbx_strand_id
1 'polypeptide(L)'
;MEEELVAQLGVSSRTERKAQERAQILQRENQRKTFKLVAKILKKSELERTAEDEAVLQLHQDTASELCKRQTRRNSLKRKQEEVTDSAEDLRDKVRDLAEAVRQAKHLVVYTGAGISTAASIPDYRGPEGVDPAAPGPRCEFIGPE
;
A
#
# COMPACT_ATOMS: atom_id res chain seq x y z
N MET A 1 38.73 34.42 -38.76
CA MET A 1 37.26 34.27 -38.83
C MET A 1 36.79 32.86 -38.45
N GLU A 2 37.64 31.82 -38.58
CA GLU A 2 37.26 30.43 -38.25
C GLU A 2 37.44 30.03 -36.77
N GLU A 3 38.35 30.68 -36.02
CA GLU A 3 38.54 30.42 -34.58
C GLU A 3 37.35 30.84 -33.70
N GLU A 4 36.60 31.87 -34.12
CA GLU A 4 35.47 32.42 -33.36
C GLU A 4 34.24 31.50 -33.43
N LEU A 5 34.12 30.68 -34.49
CA LEU A 5 33.03 29.73 -34.71
C LEU A 5 33.20 28.44 -33.88
N VAL A 6 34.44 27.98 -33.71
CA VAL A 6 34.76 26.77 -32.91
C VAL A 6 34.55 27.02 -31.41
N ALA A 7 34.85 28.24 -30.93
CA ALA A 7 34.55 28.65 -29.56
C ALA A 7 33.04 28.73 -29.28
N GLN A 8 32.24 29.15 -30.26
CA GLN A 8 30.77 29.20 -30.16
C GLN A 8 30.14 27.80 -30.11
N LEU A 9 30.65 26.83 -30.88
CA LEU A 9 30.16 25.44 -30.87
C LEU A 9 30.45 24.70 -29.56
N GLY A 10 31.62 24.91 -28.95
CA GLY A 10 32.01 24.30 -27.67
C GLY A 10 31.26 24.87 -26.46
N VAL A 11 30.93 26.16 -26.48
CA VAL A 11 30.09 26.79 -25.46
C VAL A 11 28.62 26.36 -25.63
N SER A 12 28.11 26.28 -26.86
CA SER A 12 26.73 25.83 -27.19
C SER A 12 26.45 24.44 -26.61
N SER A 13 27.35 23.48 -26.83
CA SER A 13 27.20 22.11 -26.33
C SER A 13 27.13 22.02 -24.79
N ARG A 14 27.94 22.80 -24.07
CA ARG A 14 27.93 22.83 -22.59
C ARG A 14 26.68 23.54 -22.06
N THR A 15 26.24 24.61 -22.71
CA THR A 15 25.01 25.32 -22.33
C THR A 15 23.77 24.49 -22.62
N GLU A 16 23.72 23.77 -23.74
CA GLU A 16 22.66 22.83 -24.11
C GLU A 16 22.56 21.69 -23.11
N ARG A 17 23.68 21.05 -22.75
CA ARG A 17 23.70 19.97 -21.74
C ARG A 17 23.20 20.46 -20.38
N LYS A 18 23.64 21.63 -19.92
CA LYS A 18 23.13 22.24 -18.67
C LYS A 18 21.65 22.58 -18.75
N ALA A 19 21.16 23.05 -19.90
CA ALA A 19 19.75 23.35 -20.11
C ALA A 19 18.90 22.08 -20.09
N GLN A 20 19.37 20.99 -20.72
CA GLN A 20 18.73 19.67 -20.68
C GLN A 20 18.68 19.10 -19.25
N GLU A 21 19.78 19.16 -18.51
CA GLU A 21 19.82 18.71 -17.10
C GLU A 21 18.83 19.51 -16.23
N ARG A 22 18.78 20.84 -16.38
CA ARG A 22 17.80 21.70 -15.70
C ARG A 22 16.36 21.36 -16.10
N ALA A 23 16.11 21.12 -17.38
CA ALA A 23 14.78 20.75 -17.87
C ALA A 23 14.32 19.40 -17.29
N GLN A 24 15.23 18.41 -17.19
CA GLN A 24 14.93 17.13 -16.56
C GLN A 24 14.61 17.28 -15.06
N ILE A 25 15.35 18.12 -14.34
CA ILE A 25 15.07 18.42 -12.93
C ILE A 25 13.67 19.03 -12.78
N LEU A 26 13.37 20.06 -13.57
CA LEU A 26 12.07 20.73 -13.55
C LEU A 26 10.92 19.77 -13.90
N GLN A 27 11.14 18.90 -14.89
CA GLN A 27 10.17 17.87 -15.27
C GLN A 27 9.89 16.90 -14.12
N ARG A 28 10.93 16.40 -13.43
CA ARG A 28 10.78 15.53 -12.25
C ARG A 28 10.04 16.23 -11.12
N GLU A 29 10.33 17.50 -10.87
CA GLU A 29 9.62 18.29 -9.86
C GLU A 29 8.15 18.47 -10.21
N ASN A 30 7.84 18.77 -11.47
CA ASN A 30 6.46 18.88 -11.95
C ASN A 30 5.72 17.56 -11.81
N GLN A 31 6.32 16.43 -12.22
CA GLN A 31 5.74 15.10 -12.01
C GLN A 31 5.46 14.82 -10.53
N ARG A 32 6.38 15.19 -9.62
CA ARG A 32 6.19 15.06 -8.17
C ARG A 32 5.06 15.93 -7.65
N LYS A 33 4.92 17.16 -8.15
CA LYS A 33 3.82 18.08 -7.81
C LYS A 33 2.49 17.52 -8.30
N THR A 34 2.41 17.08 -9.54
CA THR A 34 1.24 16.42 -10.14
C THR A 34 0.82 15.21 -9.31
N PHE A 35 1.76 14.31 -8.99
CA PHE A 35 1.46 13.14 -8.16
C PHE A 35 0.88 13.52 -6.79
N LYS A 36 1.46 14.51 -6.12
CA LYS A 36 0.95 15.01 -4.82
C LYS A 36 -0.44 15.63 -4.95
N LEU A 37 -0.69 16.40 -6.00
CA LEU A 37 -1.97 17.04 -6.26
C LEU A 37 -3.06 16.00 -6.49
N VAL A 38 -2.83 15.07 -7.42
CA VAL A 38 -3.74 13.96 -7.71
C VAL A 38 -4.00 13.12 -6.47
N ALA A 39 -2.97 12.79 -5.68
CA ALA A 39 -3.14 12.06 -4.42
C ALA A 39 -4.00 12.82 -3.40
N LYS A 40 -3.88 14.16 -3.34
CA LYS A 40 -4.69 15.00 -2.46
C LYS A 40 -6.16 15.02 -2.91
N ILE A 41 -6.41 15.08 -4.22
CA ILE A 41 -7.76 15.04 -4.80
C ILE A 41 -8.42 13.68 -4.54
N LEU A 42 -7.71 12.58 -4.80
CA LEU A 42 -8.23 11.21 -4.61
C LEU A 42 -8.53 10.89 -3.13
N LYS A 43 -7.97 11.65 -2.18
CA LYS A 43 -8.30 11.53 -0.76
C LYS A 43 -9.68 12.13 -0.41
N LYS A 44 -10.17 13.08 -1.20
CA LYS A 44 -11.51 13.69 -1.02
C LYS A 44 -12.59 12.69 -1.45
N SER A 45 -13.77 12.79 -0.82
CA SER A 45 -14.96 12.07 -1.29
C SER A 45 -15.33 12.53 -2.70
N GLU A 46 -15.97 11.66 -3.49
CA GLU A 46 -16.37 12.01 -4.87
C GLU A 46 -17.32 13.21 -4.91
N LEU A 47 -18.16 13.35 -3.89
CA LEU A 47 -19.13 14.45 -3.75
C LEU A 47 -18.49 15.80 -3.38
N GLU A 48 -17.24 15.79 -2.90
CA GLU A 48 -16.51 16.99 -2.48
C GLU A 48 -15.50 17.47 -3.53
N ARG A 49 -15.47 16.82 -4.71
CA ARG A 49 -14.57 17.19 -5.81
C ARG A 49 -15.16 18.35 -6.59
N THR A 50 -14.32 19.34 -6.89
CA THR A 50 -14.72 20.47 -7.74
C THR A 50 -14.52 20.14 -9.22
N ALA A 51 -15.09 20.95 -10.11
CA ALA A 51 -14.89 20.79 -11.55
C ALA A 51 -13.40 20.88 -11.95
N GLU A 52 -12.61 21.69 -11.23
CA GLU A 52 -11.16 21.78 -11.43
C GLU A 52 -10.43 20.50 -10.99
N ASP A 53 -10.87 19.88 -9.89
CA ASP A 53 -10.32 18.60 -9.43
C ASP A 53 -10.54 17.52 -10.49
N GLU A 54 -11.74 17.46 -11.08
CA GLU A 54 -12.06 16.53 -12.16
C GLU A 54 -11.23 16.79 -13.42
N ALA A 55 -11.06 18.05 -13.83
CA ALA A 55 -10.21 18.40 -14.96
C ALA A 55 -8.76 17.97 -14.76
N VAL A 56 -8.23 18.10 -13.54
CA VAL A 56 -6.87 17.63 -13.19
C VAL A 56 -6.77 16.10 -13.24
N LEU A 57 -7.80 15.38 -12.76
CA LEU A 57 -7.84 13.92 -12.84
C LEU A 57 -7.91 13.42 -14.29
N GLN A 58 -8.66 14.10 -15.16
CA GLN A 58 -8.72 13.80 -16.59
C GLN A 58 -7.38 14.07 -17.28
N LEU A 59 -6.75 15.21 -17.00
CA LEU A 59 -5.45 15.57 -17.58
C LEU A 59 -4.33 14.59 -17.19
N HIS A 60 -4.43 13.98 -16.01
CA HIS A 60 -3.40 13.09 -15.45
C HIS A 60 -3.93 11.68 -15.17
N GLN A 61 -4.69 11.12 -16.12
CA GLN A 61 -5.37 9.83 -15.99
C GLN A 61 -4.44 8.67 -15.56
N ASP A 62 -3.25 8.57 -16.14
CA ASP A 62 -2.30 7.49 -15.80
C ASP A 62 -1.87 7.55 -14.33
N THR A 63 -1.59 8.77 -13.84
CA THR A 63 -1.20 9.00 -12.45
C THR A 63 -2.35 8.70 -11.50
N ALA A 64 -3.58 9.08 -11.86
CA ALA A 64 -4.78 8.78 -11.09
C ALA A 64 -5.05 7.28 -11.03
N SER A 65 -4.97 6.57 -12.16
CA SER A 65 -5.16 5.12 -12.25
C SER A 65 -4.16 4.36 -11.38
N GLU A 66 -2.88 4.73 -11.45
CA GLU A 66 -1.84 4.10 -10.62
C GLU A 66 -2.06 4.35 -9.13
N LEU A 67 -2.43 5.57 -8.74
CA LEU A 67 -2.76 5.91 -7.36
C LEU A 67 -3.98 5.14 -6.85
N CYS A 68 -5.03 5.00 -7.65
CA CYS A 68 -6.20 4.19 -7.32
C CYS A 68 -5.83 2.72 -7.11
N LYS A 69 -5.04 2.12 -8.02
CA LYS A 69 -4.54 0.74 -7.85
C LYS A 69 -3.76 0.57 -6.55
N ARG A 70 -2.88 1.51 -6.24
CA ARG A 70 -2.11 1.52 -4.99
C ARG A 70 -3.02 1.60 -3.76
N GLN A 71 -4.07 2.43 -3.82
CA GLN A 71 -5.05 2.57 -2.74
C GLN A 71 -5.87 1.30 -2.55
N THR A 72 -6.37 0.68 -3.63
CA THR A 72 -7.08 -0.60 -3.57
C THR A 72 -6.22 -1.69 -2.97
N ARG A 73 -4.95 -1.80 -3.39
CA ARG A 73 -4.01 -2.76 -2.81
C ARG A 73 -3.80 -2.52 -1.33
N ARG A 74 -3.59 -1.28 -0.91
CA ARG A 74 -3.42 -0.91 0.51
C ARG A 74 -4.68 -1.22 1.33
N ASN A 75 -5.85 -0.87 0.81
CA ASN A 75 -7.13 -1.11 1.49
C ASN A 75 -7.42 -2.61 1.59
N SER A 76 -7.13 -3.40 0.56
CA SER A 76 -7.28 -4.86 0.61
C SER A 76 -6.37 -5.48 1.67
N LEU A 77 -5.11 -5.06 1.74
CA LEU A 77 -4.18 -5.53 2.77
C LEU A 77 -4.64 -5.13 4.18
N LYS A 78 -5.11 -3.90 4.35
CA LYS A 78 -5.64 -3.42 5.63
C LYS A 78 -6.87 -4.21 6.05
N ARG A 79 -7.84 -4.40 5.16
CA ARG A 79 -9.06 -5.19 5.43
C ARG A 79 -8.75 -6.64 5.78
N LYS A 80 -7.69 -7.23 5.21
CA LYS A 80 -7.24 -8.60 5.57
C LYS A 80 -6.63 -8.69 6.97
N GLN A 81 -6.25 -7.56 7.56
CA GLN A 81 -5.63 -7.49 8.89
C GLN A 81 -6.63 -7.06 9.97
N GLU A 82 -7.80 -6.55 9.58
CA GLU A 82 -8.86 -6.21 10.51
C GLU A 82 -9.50 -7.49 11.06
N GLU A 83 -9.61 -7.57 12.38
CA GLU A 83 -10.34 -8.65 13.04
C GLU A 83 -11.84 -8.49 12.77
N VAL A 84 -12.48 -9.60 12.42
CA VAL A 84 -13.92 -9.65 12.15
C VAL A 84 -14.52 -10.71 13.03
N THR A 85 -15.53 -10.31 13.81
CA THR A 85 -16.30 -11.21 14.67
C THR A 85 -17.66 -11.45 14.04
N ASP A 86 -17.97 -12.72 13.77
CA ASP A 86 -19.29 -13.13 13.31
C ASP A 86 -20.36 -12.96 14.40
N SER A 87 -21.63 -12.84 14.01
CA SER A 87 -22.74 -12.88 14.97
C SER A 87 -22.87 -14.27 15.61
N ALA A 88 -23.56 -14.36 16.74
CA ALA A 88 -23.74 -15.63 17.44
C ALA A 88 -24.53 -16.64 16.61
N GLU A 89 -25.55 -16.21 15.86
CA GLU A 89 -26.26 -17.06 14.89
C GLU A 89 -25.30 -17.56 13.80
N ASP A 90 -24.60 -16.65 13.11
CA ASP A 90 -23.71 -17.00 11.98
C ASP A 90 -22.61 -17.97 12.40
N LEU A 91 -22.02 -17.76 13.58
CA LEU A 91 -20.98 -18.62 14.12
C LEU A 91 -21.51 -20.04 14.38
N ARG A 92 -22.71 -20.17 14.96
CA ARG A 92 -23.32 -21.48 15.22
C ARG A 92 -23.59 -22.25 13.93
N ASP A 93 -24.10 -21.56 12.92
CA ASP A 93 -24.37 -22.17 11.61
C ASP A 93 -23.07 -22.63 10.94
N LYS A 94 -22.04 -21.77 10.90
CA LYS A 94 -20.71 -22.13 10.35
C LYS A 94 -20.05 -23.29 11.08
N VAL A 95 -20.17 -23.35 12.41
CA VAL A 95 -19.61 -24.45 13.22
C VAL A 95 -20.35 -25.75 12.98
N ARG A 96 -21.68 -25.72 12.82
CA ARG A 96 -22.47 -26.91 12.44
C ARG A 96 -22.00 -27.46 11.09
N ASP A 97 -21.88 -26.59 10.09
CA ASP A 97 -21.47 -26.99 8.74
C ASP A 97 -20.04 -27.58 8.74
N LEU A 98 -19.12 -26.98 9.52
CA LEU A 98 -17.78 -27.52 9.71
C LEU A 98 -17.80 -28.90 10.39
N ALA A 99 -18.60 -29.09 11.44
CA ALA A 99 -18.71 -30.36 12.14
C ALA A 99 -19.23 -31.48 11.22
N GLU A 100 -20.18 -31.16 10.34
CA GLU A 100 -20.67 -32.10 9.32
C GLU A 100 -19.59 -32.44 8.30
N ALA A 101 -18.85 -31.46 7.80
CA ALA A 101 -17.73 -31.68 6.88
C ALA A 101 -16.64 -32.58 7.49
N VAL A 102 -16.30 -32.35 8.76
CA VAL A 102 -15.34 -33.18 9.51
C VAL A 102 -15.85 -34.62 9.65
N ARG A 103 -17.12 -34.81 10.01
CA ARG A 103 -17.72 -36.15 10.16
C ARG A 103 -17.76 -36.95 8.85
N GLN A 104 -17.94 -36.26 7.72
CA GLN A 104 -18.04 -36.89 6.40
C GLN A 104 -16.68 -37.13 5.74
N ALA A 105 -15.61 -36.48 6.22
CA ALA A 105 -14.28 -36.61 5.65
C ALA A 105 -13.70 -38.00 5.90
N LYS A 106 -13.27 -38.69 4.82
CA LYS A 106 -12.51 -39.95 4.94
C LYS A 106 -11.09 -39.72 5.45
N HIS A 107 -10.51 -38.58 5.09
CA HIS A 107 -9.19 -38.13 5.52
C HIS A 107 -9.25 -36.62 5.77
N LEU A 108 -8.84 -36.20 6.97
CA LEU A 108 -8.83 -34.81 7.39
C LEU A 108 -7.39 -34.32 7.53
N VAL A 109 -7.07 -33.20 6.87
CA VAL A 109 -5.80 -32.48 7.03
C VAL A 109 -6.12 -31.06 7.45
N VAL A 110 -5.53 -30.62 8.56
CA VAL A 110 -5.74 -29.27 9.11
C VAL A 110 -4.43 -28.50 9.04
N TYR A 111 -4.47 -27.33 8.41
CA TYR A 111 -3.35 -26.40 8.40
C TYR A 111 -3.51 -25.43 9.57
N THR A 112 -2.58 -25.46 10.52
CA THR A 112 -2.58 -24.59 11.70
C THR A 112 -1.48 -23.54 11.59
N GLY A 113 -1.75 -22.32 12.04
CA GLY A 113 -0.76 -21.23 12.15
C GLY A 113 -0.64 -20.73 13.60
N ALA A 114 0.12 -19.66 13.84
CA ALA A 114 0.36 -19.12 15.18
C ALA A 114 -0.92 -18.69 15.93
N GLY A 115 -1.99 -18.35 15.20
CA GLY A 115 -3.25 -17.88 15.77
C GLY A 115 -3.93 -18.86 16.75
N ILE A 116 -3.64 -20.17 16.69
CA ILE A 116 -4.21 -21.12 17.66
C ILE A 116 -3.49 -21.07 19.03
N SER A 117 -2.28 -20.52 19.07
CA SER A 117 -1.44 -20.46 20.27
C SER A 117 -1.55 -19.13 21.03
N THR A 118 -2.30 -18.17 20.51
CA THR A 118 -2.53 -16.87 21.16
C THR A 118 -3.27 -17.02 22.49
N ALA A 119 -4.15 -18.01 22.62
CA ALA A 119 -4.80 -18.37 23.88
C ALA A 119 -3.83 -18.87 24.96
N ALA A 120 -2.64 -19.33 24.57
CA ALA A 120 -1.56 -19.73 25.47
C ALA A 120 -0.53 -18.60 25.66
N SER A 121 -0.92 -17.34 25.39
CA SER A 121 -0.05 -16.16 25.50
C SER A 121 1.16 -16.16 24.57
N ILE A 122 1.13 -16.94 23.49
CA ILE A 122 2.15 -16.89 22.43
C ILE A 122 1.64 -15.95 21.33
N PRO A 123 2.29 -14.79 21.09
CA PRO A 123 1.81 -13.83 20.12
C PRO A 123 1.89 -14.39 18.70
N ASP A 124 0.91 -14.03 17.86
CA ASP A 124 0.95 -14.37 16.44
C ASP A 124 1.86 -13.42 15.65
N TYR A 125 1.88 -13.51 14.32
CA TYR A 125 2.69 -12.61 13.48
C TYR A 125 1.93 -11.43 12.87
N ARG A 126 0.59 -11.47 12.85
CA ARG A 126 -0.21 -10.61 11.97
C ARG A 126 -1.48 -10.04 12.61
N GLY A 127 -1.81 -10.47 13.82
CA GLY A 127 -2.86 -9.93 14.65
C GLY A 127 -2.48 -8.56 15.23
N PRO A 128 -3.41 -7.89 15.91
CA PRO A 128 -3.23 -6.53 16.43
C PRO A 128 -2.08 -6.40 17.43
N GLU A 129 -1.79 -7.46 18.20
CA GLU A 129 -0.65 -7.54 19.12
C GLU A 129 0.44 -8.52 18.64
N GLY A 130 0.43 -8.85 17.35
CA GLY A 130 1.38 -9.79 16.76
C GLY A 130 2.80 -9.23 16.67
N VAL A 131 3.77 -10.13 16.57
CA VAL A 131 5.19 -9.82 16.41
C VAL A 131 5.47 -9.38 14.95
N ASP A 132 5.09 -8.16 14.60
CA ASP A 132 5.49 -7.53 13.33
C ASP A 132 6.87 -6.87 13.49
N PRO A 133 7.91 -7.27 12.75
CA PRO A 133 9.22 -6.61 12.79
C PRO A 133 9.19 -5.13 12.37
N ALA A 134 8.11 -4.66 11.73
CA ALA A 134 7.91 -3.25 11.37
C ALA A 134 7.13 -2.43 12.43
N ALA A 135 6.56 -3.07 13.45
CA ALA A 135 5.89 -2.39 14.56
C ALA A 135 6.83 -2.27 15.77
N PRO A 136 6.95 -1.10 16.43
CA PRO A 136 7.66 -0.97 17.70
C PRO A 136 6.80 -1.58 18.82
N GLY A 137 6.76 -2.91 18.88
CA GLY A 137 6.06 -3.69 19.92
C GLY A 137 7.05 -4.47 20.79
N PRO A 138 6.63 -4.93 21.99
CA PRO A 138 7.50 -5.63 22.91
C PRO A 138 7.97 -6.94 22.28
N ARG A 139 9.27 -7.19 22.35
CA ARG A 139 9.83 -8.52 22.07
C ARG A 139 9.15 -9.52 23.00
N CYS A 140 8.93 -10.75 22.54
CA CYS A 140 8.41 -11.84 23.36
C CYS A 140 9.21 -11.91 24.68
N GLU A 141 8.66 -11.40 25.77
CA GLU A 141 9.25 -11.51 27.09
C GLU A 141 8.86 -12.89 27.62
N PHE A 142 9.86 -13.70 27.91
CA PHE A 142 9.68 -15.04 28.43
C PHE A 142 9.17 -14.91 29.88
N ILE A 143 7.86 -15.04 30.08
CA ILE A 143 7.28 -15.10 31.43
C ILE A 143 7.55 -16.50 31.97
N GLY A 144 8.62 -16.65 32.75
CA GLY A 144 8.91 -17.90 33.48
C GLY A 144 7.85 -18.19 34.55
N PRO A 145 7.74 -19.44 35.03
CA PRO A 145 6.80 -19.78 36.08
C PRO A 145 7.19 -19.08 37.41
N GLU A 146 6.18 -18.58 38.14
CA GLU A 146 6.33 -18.09 39.52
C GLU A 146 6.70 -19.22 40.51
#